data_AF-A0A0C2B7R6-F1
#
_entry.id   AF-A0A0C2B7R6-F1
#
_cell.length_a   1.000
_cell.length_b   1.000
_cell.length_c   1.000
_cell.angle_alpha   90.00
_cell.angle_beta   90.00
_cell.angle_gamma   90.00
#
_symmetry.space_group_name_H-M   'P 1'
#
loop_
_entity.id
_entity.type
_entity.pdbx_description
1 polymer ?
#
loop_
_entity_poly.entity_id
_entity_poly.type
_entity_poly.pdbx_seq_one_letter_code
_entity_poly.pdbx_strand_id
1 'polypeptide(L)'
;VLVHLRERVADQGGKGHRLEKAAVKGASWVLNHPRALRAAQQTASRGRHLMPRRLPGPGSAWTDSRDIPELPQQSFRDWWKKTQKEAQKKTRKGGTTQKGGSPS
;
A
#
# COMPACT_ATOMS: atom_id res chain seq x y z
N VAL A 1 -13.22 -29.19 12.51
CA VAL A 1 -13.98 -28.35 13.47
C VAL A 1 -14.14 -26.89 13.02
N LEU A 2 -13.11 -26.21 12.48
CA LEU A 2 -13.24 -24.81 11.99
C LEU A 2 -14.21 -24.60 10.82
N VAL A 3 -14.38 -25.59 9.95
CA VAL A 3 -15.33 -25.52 8.82
C VAL A 3 -16.77 -25.36 9.31
N HIS A 4 -17.13 -26.03 10.41
CA HIS A 4 -18.48 -25.94 10.97
C HIS A 4 -18.80 -24.55 11.55
N LEU A 5 -17.81 -23.86 12.11
CA LEU A 5 -17.98 -22.47 12.56
C LEU A 5 -18.09 -21.50 11.39
N ARG A 6 -17.34 -21.72 10.30
CA ARG A 6 -17.42 -20.88 9.09
C ARG A 6 -18.78 -21.01 8.41
N GLU A 7 -19.34 -22.23 8.37
CA GLU A 7 -20.69 -22.48 7.84
C GLU A 7 -21.73 -21.81 8.72
N ARG A 8 -21.64 -21.95 10.05
CA ARG A 8 -22.58 -21.25 10.94
C ARG A 8 -22.55 -19.73 10.79
N VAL A 9 -21.38 -19.12 10.60
CA VAL A 9 -21.28 -17.66 10.38
C VAL A 9 -21.84 -17.27 9.00
N ALA A 10 -21.66 -18.12 7.99
CA ALA A 10 -22.24 -17.92 6.67
C ALA A 10 -23.77 -18.08 6.66
N ASP A 11 -24.30 -19.02 7.45
CA ASP A 11 -25.72 -19.36 7.52
C ASP A 11 -26.52 -18.45 8.48
N GLN A 12 -25.90 -17.91 9.53
CA GLN A 12 -26.59 -17.08 10.53
C GLN A 12 -27.06 -15.72 10.03
N GLY A 13 -26.69 -15.30 8.80
CA GLY A 13 -27.46 -14.33 8.00
C GLY A 13 -27.85 -12.99 8.64
N GLY A 14 -27.15 -12.52 9.69
CA GLY A 14 -27.48 -11.28 10.39
C GLY A 14 -27.25 -10.01 9.53
N LYS A 15 -27.79 -8.86 9.95
CA LYS A 15 -27.65 -7.57 9.21
C LYS A 15 -26.19 -7.20 8.87
N GLY A 16 -25.22 -7.62 9.68
CA GLY A 16 -23.78 -7.43 9.41
C GLY A 16 -23.25 -8.21 8.20
N HIS A 17 -23.88 -9.34 7.85
CA HIS A 17 -23.45 -10.23 6.77
C HIS A 17 -23.60 -9.62 5.37
N ARG A 18 -24.57 -8.71 5.16
CA ARG A 18 -24.74 -8.00 3.87
C ARG A 18 -23.63 -6.99 3.63
N LEU A 19 -23.22 -6.27 4.68
CA LEU A 19 -22.11 -5.32 4.61
C LEU A 19 -20.79 -6.05 4.40
N GLU A 20 -20.57 -7.15 5.12
CA GLU A 20 -19.40 -8.00 4.93
C GLU A 20 -19.33 -8.58 3.51
N LYS A 21 -20.43 -9.17 3.01
CA LYS A 21 -20.53 -9.65 1.62
C LYS A 21 -20.22 -8.55 0.60
N ALA A 22 -20.75 -7.35 0.81
CA ALA A 22 -20.49 -6.21 -0.07
C ALA A 22 -19.00 -5.79 -0.03
N ALA A 23 -18.41 -5.73 1.17
CA ALA A 23 -17.00 -5.41 1.35
C ALA A 23 -16.08 -6.44 0.67
N VAL A 24 -16.33 -7.74 0.89
CA VAL A 24 -15.55 -8.82 0.27
C VAL A 24 -15.71 -8.82 -1.25
N LYS A 25 -16.94 -8.60 -1.75
CA LYS A 25 -17.19 -8.48 -3.20
C LYS A 25 -16.46 -7.28 -3.81
N GLY A 26 -16.47 -6.14 -3.12
CA GLY A 26 -15.72 -4.95 -3.52
C GLY A 26 -14.22 -5.21 -3.56
N ALA A 27 -13.67 -5.84 -2.53
CA ALA A 27 -12.26 -6.23 -2.48
C ALA A 27 -11.90 -7.18 -3.63
N SER A 28 -12.73 -8.19 -3.90
CA SER A 28 -12.53 -9.12 -5.01
C SER A 28 -12.50 -8.43 -6.38
N TRP A 29 -13.40 -7.48 -6.62
CA TRP A 29 -13.40 -6.70 -7.86
C TRP A 29 -12.12 -5.87 -8.02
N VAL A 30 -11.67 -5.17 -6.96
CA VAL A 30 -10.43 -4.39 -6.98
C VAL A 30 -9.23 -5.28 -7.27
N LEU A 31 -9.14 -6.44 -6.60
CA LEU A 31 -8.04 -7.38 -6.75
C LEU A 31 -7.98 -8.02 -8.15
N ASN A 32 -9.14 -8.24 -8.78
CA ASN A 32 -9.23 -8.74 -10.17
C ASN A 32 -8.93 -7.68 -11.24
N HIS A 33 -8.94 -6.38 -10.90
CA HIS A 33 -8.77 -5.31 -11.86
C HIS A 33 -7.45 -4.54 -11.65
N PRO A 34 -6.41 -4.73 -12.49
CA PRO A 34 -5.07 -4.21 -12.21
C PRO A 34 -4.97 -2.68 -12.16
N ARG A 35 -5.82 -1.96 -12.92
CA ARG A 35 -5.90 -0.49 -12.85
C ARG A 35 -6.54 -0.01 -11.55
N ALA A 36 -7.63 -0.66 -11.11
CA ALA A 36 -8.29 -0.34 -9.85
C ALA A 36 -7.38 -0.63 -8.67
N LEU A 37 -6.69 -1.78 -8.68
CA LEU A 37 -5.71 -2.14 -7.66
C LEU A 37 -4.59 -1.10 -7.55
N ARG A 38 -4.04 -0.65 -8.69
CA ARG A 38 -3.00 0.38 -8.71
C ARG A 38 -3.49 1.70 -8.12
N ALA A 39 -4.71 2.12 -8.44
CA ALA A 39 -5.32 3.31 -7.86
C ALA A 39 -5.53 3.15 -6.34
N ALA A 40 -6.07 2.01 -5.91
CA ALA A 40 -6.26 1.69 -4.50
C ALA A 40 -4.94 1.73 -3.72
N GLN A 41 -3.87 1.16 -4.27
CA GLN A 41 -2.53 1.20 -3.68
C GLN A 41 -1.98 2.63 -3.58
N GLN A 42 -2.17 3.46 -4.61
CA GLN A 42 -1.72 4.86 -4.61
C GLN A 42 -2.50 5.71 -3.60
N THR A 43 -3.79 5.46 -3.45
CA THR A 43 -4.62 6.12 -2.44
C THR A 43 -4.24 5.65 -1.04
N ALA A 44 -4.03 4.34 -0.85
CA ALA A 44 -3.59 3.78 0.42
C ALA A 44 -2.21 4.31 0.83
N SER A 45 -1.26 4.47 -0.10
CA SER A 45 0.05 5.02 0.21
C SER A 45 -0.01 6.49 0.63
N ARG A 46 -0.93 7.29 0.07
CA ARG A 46 -1.17 8.68 0.46
C ARG A 46 -1.94 8.80 1.78
N GLY A 47 -2.92 7.93 2.00
CA GLY A 47 -3.74 7.88 3.22
C GLY A 47 -3.04 7.20 4.40
N ARG A 48 -1.82 6.68 4.20
CA ARG A 48 -1.04 5.93 5.19
C ARG A 48 -0.83 6.70 6.50
N HIS A 49 -0.71 8.02 6.45
CA HIS A 49 -0.56 8.89 7.62
C HIS A 49 -1.82 9.05 8.46
N LEU A 50 -2.99 8.75 7.89
CA LEU A 50 -4.28 8.84 8.57
C LEU A 50 -4.71 7.51 9.16
N MET A 51 -3.93 6.44 8.98
CA MET A 51 -4.27 5.14 9.56
C MET A 51 -4.00 5.15 11.07
N PRO A 52 -5.01 4.82 11.89
CA PRO A 52 -4.84 4.77 13.33
C PRO A 52 -3.94 3.59 13.73
N ARG A 53 -3.14 3.79 14.78
CA ARG A 53 -2.25 2.76 15.34
C ARG A 53 -3.01 1.54 15.87
N ARG A 54 -4.28 1.75 16.27
CA ARG A 54 -5.26 0.70 16.59
C ARG A 54 -6.47 0.85 15.68
N LEU A 55 -6.87 -0.24 15.06
CA LEU A 55 -8.10 -0.27 14.26
C LEU A 55 -9.31 -0.33 15.21
N PRO A 56 -10.38 0.44 14.96
CA PRO A 56 -11.62 0.33 15.73
C PRO A 56 -12.41 -0.94 15.34
N GLY A 57 -13.20 -1.46 16.28
CA GLY A 57 -14.06 -2.62 16.05
C GLY A 57 -13.27 -3.93 15.86
N PRO A 58 -13.75 -4.89 15.04
CA PRO A 58 -13.13 -6.22 14.92
C PRO A 58 -11.69 -6.21 14.38
N GLY A 59 -11.23 -5.09 13.81
CA GLY A 59 -9.83 -4.89 13.43
C GLY A 59 -8.89 -4.67 14.62
N SER A 60 -9.41 -4.34 15.80
CA SER A 60 -8.60 -4.07 17.00
C SER A 60 -7.78 -5.29 17.39
N ALA A 61 -8.39 -6.47 17.40
CA ALA A 61 -7.75 -7.75 17.74
C ALA A 61 -6.54 -8.07 16.84
N TRP A 62 -6.56 -7.58 15.59
CA TRP A 62 -5.45 -7.73 14.66
C TRP A 62 -4.30 -6.77 14.99
N THR A 63 -4.59 -5.52 15.36
CA THR A 63 -3.58 -4.56 15.84
C THR A 63 -3.14 -4.80 17.30
N ASP A 64 -3.94 -5.52 18.09
CA ASP A 64 -3.62 -5.95 19.46
C ASP A 64 -2.49 -6.97 19.47
N SER A 65 -2.57 -7.93 18.54
CA SER A 65 -1.58 -9.00 18.41
C SER A 65 -0.45 -8.64 17.45
N ARG A 66 -0.52 -7.50 16.75
CA ARG A 66 0.48 -7.06 15.78
C ARG A 66 0.91 -5.62 16.02
N ASP A 67 2.15 -5.46 16.46
CA ASP A 67 2.83 -4.18 16.44
C ASP A 67 3.10 -3.73 15.00
N ILE A 68 2.67 -2.52 14.68
CA ILE A 68 2.99 -1.86 13.41
C ILE A 68 3.87 -0.66 13.73
N PRO A 69 5.13 -0.64 13.27
CA PRO A 69 6.02 0.49 13.48
C PRO A 69 5.49 1.72 12.73
N GLU A 70 5.91 2.91 13.20
CA GLU A 70 5.51 4.16 12.56
C GLU A 70 5.85 4.14 11.08
N LEU A 71 4.85 4.45 10.26
CA LEU A 71 4.92 4.31 8.83
C LEU A 71 5.79 5.45 8.27
N PRO A 72 6.93 5.17 7.60
CA PRO A 72 7.81 6.24 7.09
C PRO A 72 7.08 7.19 6.13
N GLN A 73 7.46 8.47 6.18
CA GLN A 73 6.82 9.57 5.42
C GLN A 73 6.91 9.43 3.90
N GLN A 74 7.85 8.64 3.40
CA GLN A 74 7.98 8.37 1.98
C GLN A 74 7.87 6.88 1.71
N SER A 75 7.14 6.52 0.65
CA SER A 75 7.11 5.14 0.18
C SER A 75 8.48 4.77 -0.40
N PHE A 76 8.90 3.52 -0.24
CA PHE A 76 10.13 3.01 -0.85
C PHE A 76 10.21 3.29 -2.36
N ARG A 77 9.07 3.17 -3.05
CA ARG A 77 8.97 3.41 -4.50
C ARG A 77 9.23 4.86 -4.87
N ASP A 78 8.72 5.81 -4.10
CA ASP A 78 8.90 7.23 -4.38
C ASP A 78 10.34 7.65 -4.09
N TRP A 79 10.90 7.16 -2.99
CA TRP A 79 12.32 7.32 -2.67
C TRP A 79 13.20 6.76 -3.80
N TRP A 80 12.97 5.52 -4.23
CA TRP A 80 13.78 4.88 -5.28
C TRP A 80 13.75 5.65 -6.60
N LYS A 81 12.57 6.09 -7.03
CA LYS A 81 12.40 6.91 -8.24
C LYS A 81 13.16 8.23 -8.15
N LYS A 82 13.16 8.86 -6.97
CA LYS A 82 13.92 10.10 -6.73
C LYS A 82 15.43 9.83 -6.83
N THR A 83 15.94 8.81 -6.17
CA THR A 83 17.36 8.44 -6.20
C THR A 83 17.85 8.11 -7.61
N GLN A 84 17.06 7.39 -8.40
CA GLN A 84 17.39 7.09 -9.80
C GLN A 84 17.49 8.35 -10.67
N LYS A 85 16.57 9.30 -10.51
CA LYS A 85 16.62 10.58 -11.22
C LYS A 85 17.84 11.41 -10.82
N GLU A 86 18.18 11.42 -9.54
CA GLU A 86 19.37 12.12 -9.03
C GLU A 86 20.67 11.50 -9.57
N ALA A 87 20.76 10.16 -9.60
CA ALA A 87 21.89 9.44 -10.20
C ALA A 87 22.07 9.78 -11.69
N GLN A 88 20.98 9.77 -12.47
CA GLN A 88 21.00 10.16 -13.88
C GLN A 88 21.37 11.64 -14.10
N LYS A 89 20.97 12.53 -13.20
CA LYS A 89 21.37 13.94 -13.26
C LYS A 89 22.87 14.10 -13.00
N LYS A 90 23.44 13.31 -12.09
CA LYS A 90 24.88 13.30 -11.78
C LYS A 90 25.72 12.84 -12.97
N THR A 91 25.30 11.78 -13.66
CA THR A 91 26.00 11.30 -14.87
C THR A 91 25.96 12.32 -16.00
N ARG A 92 24.81 12.98 -16.22
CA ARG A 92 24.69 14.05 -17.23
C ARG A 92 25.54 15.28 -16.88
N LYS A 93 25.65 15.64 -15.61
CA LYS A 93 26.44 16.80 -15.16
C LYS A 93 27.95 16.53 -15.19
N GLY A 94 28.38 15.28 -14.95
CA GLY A 94 29.78 14.87 -15.05
C GLY A 94 30.32 14.79 -16.49
N GLY A 95 29.46 14.51 -17.48
CA GLY A 95 29.86 14.43 -18.90
C GLY A 95 30.12 15.79 -19.57
N THR A 96 29.67 16.91 -19.00
CA THR A 96 29.84 18.25 -19.58
C THR A 96 31.17 18.93 -19.21
N THR A 97 31.87 18.46 -18.17
CA THR A 97 33.15 19.06 -17.73
C THR A 97 34.38 18.41 -18.40
N GLN A 98 34.21 17.34 -19.16
CA GLN A 98 35.30 16.61 -19.84
C GLN A 98 35.29 16.83 -21.36
N LYS A 99 35.06 18.07 -21.83
CA LYS A 99 35.18 18.41 -23.25
C LYS A 99 35.57 19.89 -23.42
N GLY A 100 36.71 20.27 -22.86
CA GLY A 100 37.26 21.61 -23.01
C GLY A 100 38.51 21.80 -22.18
N GLY A 101 39.67 21.37 -22.70
CA GLY A 101 40.95 21.66 -22.05
C GLY A 101 42.07 20.70 -22.38
N SER A 102 42.59 20.77 -23.61
CA SER A 102 44.03 20.75 -23.86
C SER A 102 44.27 21.52 -25.17
N PRO A 103 44.58 22.82 -25.08
CA PRO A 103 45.31 23.50 -26.14
C PRO A 103 46.80 23.17 -26.01
N SER A 104 47.40 22.91 -27.18
CA SER A 104 48.84 22.85 -27.49
C SER A 104 49.62 21.66 -26.98
#